data_AF-A0A1I5W166-F1
#
_entry.id   AF-A0A1I5W166-F1
#
_cell.length_a   1.000
_cell.length_b   1.000
_cell.length_c   1.000
_cell.angle_alpha   90.00
_cell.angle_beta   90.00
_cell.angle_gamma   90.00
#
_symmetry.space_group_name_H-M   'P 1'
#
loop_
_entity.id
_entity.type
_entity.pdbx_description
1 polymer ?
#
loop_
_entity_poly.entity_id
_entity_poly.type
_entity_poly.pdbx_seq_one_letter_code
_entity_poly.pdbx_strand_id
1 'polypeptide(L)' 'MNYECLGNGEGGAHIHWHLFPRRTGDIENYGNNGKGPVWWYPREKMYSDENRPSNDALEDMKAKLLCELDKLLI' A
#
# COMPACT_ATOMS: atom_id res chain seq x y z
N MET A 1 -10.39 1.84 -2.38
CA MET A 1 -9.32 2.63 -1.73
C MET A 1 -9.41 2.41 -0.23
N ASN A 2 -8.30 2.18 0.46
CA ASN A 2 -8.23 2.37 1.91
C ASN A 2 -7.36 3.60 2.21
N TYR A 3 -7.79 4.41 3.17
CA TYR A 3 -7.11 5.59 3.66
C TYR A 3 -7.17 5.53 5.19
N GLU A 4 -6.02 5.39 5.84
CA GLU A 4 -5.96 4.95 7.23
C GLU A 4 -4.92 5.75 8.02
N CYS A 5 -5.32 6.33 9.15
CA CYS A 5 -4.45 7.00 10.12
C CYS A 5 -4.58 6.26 11.45
N LEU A 6 -3.75 5.24 11.65
CA LEU A 6 -3.90 4.30 12.78
C LEU A 6 -2.91 4.60 13.91
N GLY A 7 -1.62 4.77 13.61
CA GLY A 7 -0.59 5.10 14.62
C GLY A 7 -0.28 3.98 15.63
N ASN A 8 -0.79 2.77 15.40
CA ASN A 8 -0.59 1.62 16.29
C ASN A 8 0.61 0.79 15.79
N GLY A 9 1.70 0.75 16.54
CA GLY A 9 2.88 -0.07 16.22
C GLY A 9 4.20 0.57 16.64
N GLU A 10 5.28 -0.19 16.54
CA GLU A 10 6.63 0.32 16.76
C GLU A 10 6.96 1.41 15.72
N GLY A 11 7.41 2.58 16.16
CA GLY A 11 7.62 3.74 15.30
C GLY A 11 6.34 4.52 14.94
N GLY A 12 5.18 4.15 15.46
CA GLY A 12 3.88 4.78 15.16
C GLY A 12 3.63 6.17 15.76
N ALA A 13 4.58 6.73 16.51
CA ALA A 13 4.41 8.01 17.22
C ALA A 13 4.26 9.22 16.28
N HIS A 14 4.80 9.13 15.05
CA HIS A 14 4.62 10.18 14.05
C HIS A 14 3.30 9.98 13.30
N ILE A 15 2.45 11.01 13.24
CA ILE A 15 1.20 10.97 12.47
C ILE A 15 1.53 10.74 11.00
N HIS A 16 0.93 9.71 10.42
CA HIS A 16 1.05 9.40 9.00
C HIS A 16 -0.24 8.74 8.50
N TRP A 17 -0.44 8.83 7.20
CA TRP A 17 -1.56 8.20 6.50
C TRP A 17 -1.04 7.08 5.62
N HIS A 18 -1.72 5.94 5.64
CA HIS A 18 -1.56 4.92 4.62
C HIS A 18 -2.63 5.11 3.55
N LEU A 19 -2.22 5.16 2.28
CA LEU A 19 -3.11 5.22 1.12
C LEU A 19 -2.89 3.97 0.29
N PHE A 20 -3.91 3.11 0.23
CA PHE A 20 -3.86 1.85 -0.50
C PHE A 20 -4.92 1.82 -1.61
N PRO A 21 -4.51 2.00 -2.88
CA PRO A 21 -5.37 1.74 -4.02
C PRO A 21 -5.79 0.27 -4.02
N ARG A 22 -7.08 0.01 -3.76
CA ARG A 22 -7.65 -1.35 -3.67
C ARG A 22 -8.31 -1.77 -4.98
N ARG A 23 -8.23 -3.05 -5.32
CA ARG A 23 -8.86 -3.66 -6.50
C ARG A 23 -9.53 -4.97 -6.10
N THR A 24 -10.57 -5.38 -6.82
CA THR A 24 -11.20 -6.69 -6.55
C THR A 24 -10.17 -7.81 -6.70
N GLY A 25 -10.05 -8.66 -5.67
CA GLY A 25 -9.15 -9.81 -5.64
C GLY A 25 -7.71 -9.50 -5.20
N ASP A 26 -7.38 -8.26 -4.84
CA ASP A 26 -6.02 -7.87 -4.42
C ASP A 26 -5.54 -8.53 -3.11
N ILE A 27 -6.45 -9.03 -2.29
CA ILE A 27 -6.18 -9.82 -1.09
C ILE A 27 -6.80 -11.23 -1.19
N GLU A 28 -6.97 -11.77 -2.40
CA GLU A 28 -7.55 -13.10 -2.63
C GLU A 28 -8.90 -13.29 -1.90
N ASN A 29 -9.04 -14.34 -1.08
CA ASN A 29 -10.22 -14.58 -0.23
C ASN A 29 -10.00 -14.14 1.23
N TYR A 30 -8.85 -13.54 1.57
CA TYR A 30 -8.55 -13.13 2.94
C TYR A 30 -9.53 -12.05 3.44
N GLY A 31 -9.70 -12.00 4.77
CA GLY A 31 -10.72 -11.17 5.40
C GLY A 31 -12.12 -11.80 5.33
N ASN A 32 -13.11 -11.00 4.97
CA ASN A 32 -14.48 -11.45 4.74
C ASN A 32 -14.72 -11.66 3.24
N ASN A 33 -14.35 -12.86 2.74
CA ASN A 33 -14.50 -13.23 1.32
C ASN A 33 -13.80 -12.23 0.37
N GLY A 34 -12.52 -11.94 0.62
CA GLY A 34 -11.73 -10.99 -0.17
C GLY A 34 -12.02 -9.52 0.12
N LYS A 35 -12.77 -9.22 1.19
CA LYS A 35 -13.08 -7.87 1.66
C LYS A 35 -12.48 -7.62 3.03
N GLY A 36 -11.87 -6.46 3.21
CA GLY A 36 -11.27 -6.05 4.49
C GLY A 36 -10.12 -5.08 4.27
N PRO A 37 -9.55 -4.53 5.35
CA PRO A 37 -8.34 -3.71 5.26
C PRO A 37 -7.15 -4.55 4.78
N VAL A 38 -6.14 -3.88 4.22
CA VAL A 38 -4.99 -4.54 3.57
C VAL A 38 -4.14 -5.33 4.57
N TRP A 39 -4.09 -4.88 5.83
CA TRP A 39 -3.38 -5.56 6.91
C TRP A 39 -4.09 -6.83 7.44
N TRP A 40 -5.20 -7.25 6.82
CA TRP A 40 -5.74 -8.62 6.98
C TRP A 40 -5.11 -9.63 6.01
N TYR A 41 -4.34 -9.18 5.03
CA TYR A 41 -3.54 -10.06 4.19
C TYR A 41 -2.38 -10.64 5.01
N PRO A 42 -1.97 -11.91 4.78
CA PRO A 42 -0.91 -12.51 5.59
C PRO A 42 0.42 -11.74 5.46
N ARG A 43 1.08 -11.51 6.59
CA ARG A 43 2.31 -10.68 6.65
C ARG A 43 3.45 -11.31 5.84
N GLU A 44 3.57 -12.62 5.89
CA GLU A 44 4.53 -13.41 5.12
C GLU A 44 4.34 -13.26 3.61
N LYS A 45 3.09 -13.08 3.16
CA LYS A 45 2.81 -12.77 1.75
C LYS A 45 3.08 -11.30 1.46
N MET A 46 2.55 -10.39 2.28
CA MET A 46 2.70 -8.94 2.08
C MET A 46 4.18 -8.51 2.01
N TYR A 47 5.03 -9.08 2.85
CA TYR A 47 6.45 -8.76 2.96
C TYR A 47 7.36 -9.77 2.25
N SER A 48 6.81 -10.65 1.42
CA SER A 48 7.60 -11.57 0.60
C SER A 48 8.55 -10.80 -0.30
N ASP A 49 9.80 -11.26 -0.43
CA ASP A 49 10.78 -10.69 -1.37
C ASP A 49 10.32 -10.80 -2.82
N GLU A 50 9.39 -11.72 -3.13
CA GLU A 50 8.74 -11.83 -4.44
C GLU A 50 7.95 -10.56 -4.82
N ASN A 51 7.49 -9.79 -3.83
CA ASN A 51 6.78 -8.52 -4.05
C ASN A 51 7.72 -7.31 -4.10
N ARG A 52 9.02 -7.49 -3.85
CA ARG A 52 9.98 -6.38 -3.85
C ARG A 52 10.25 -5.96 -5.30
N PRO A 53 9.95 -4.72 -5.69
CA PRO A 53 10.27 -4.25 -7.04
C PRO A 53 11.80 -4.24 -7.24
N SER A 54 12.25 -4.43 -8.48
CA SER A 54 13.63 -4.12 -8.86
C SER A 54 13.89 -2.61 -8.73
N ASN A 55 15.17 -2.21 -8.70
CA ASN A 55 15.52 -0.78 -8.65
C ASN A 55 14.89 0.00 -9.80
N ASP A 56 14.98 -0.51 -11.03
CA ASP A 56 14.40 0.15 -12.21
C ASP A 56 12.88 0.26 -12.14
N ALA A 57 12.20 -0.81 -11.69
CA ALA A 57 10.75 -0.79 -11.51
C ALA A 57 10.33 0.19 -10.41
N LEU A 58 11.09 0.28 -9.32
CA LEU A 58 10.84 1.23 -8.25
C LEU A 58 10.97 2.68 -8.71
N GLU A 59 11.99 3.00 -9.52
CA GLU A 59 12.16 4.35 -10.07
C GLU A 59 11.04 4.73 -11.05
N ASP A 60 10.62 3.80 -11.91
CA ASP A 60 9.47 4.01 -12.80
C ASP A 60 8.17 4.25 -12.00
N MET A 61 7.93 3.49 -10.93
CA MET A 61 6.78 3.70 -10.05
C MET A 61 6.80 5.08 -9.37
N LYS A 62 7.96 5.52 -8.87
CA LYS A 62 8.13 6.86 -8.28
C LYS A 62 7.88 7.97 -9.30
N ALA A 63 8.43 7.85 -10.50
CA ALA A 63 8.25 8.84 -11.56
C ALA A 63 6.78 9.00 -11.96
N LYS A 64 6.04 7.89 -12.09
CA LYS A 64 4.59 7.91 -12.34
C LYS A 64 3.82 8.59 -11.23
N LEU A 65 4.13 8.27 -9.97
CA LEU A 65 3.48 8.91 -8.82
C LEU A 65 3.74 10.41 -8.78
N LEU A 66 5.00 10.82 -8.98
CA LEU A 66 5.38 12.23 -8.99
C LEU A 66 4.64 13.01 -10.09
N CYS A 67 4.54 12.45 -11.30
CA CYS A 67 3.81 13.08 -12.40
C CYS A 67 2.34 13.35 -12.06
N GLU A 68 1.66 12.42 -11.37
CA GLU A 68 0.28 12.64 -10.94
C GLU A 68 0.16 13.64 -9.78
N LEU A 69 1.14 13.69 -8.88
CA LEU A 69 1.19 14.68 -7.79
C LEU A 69 1.41 16.09 -8.31
N ASP A 70 2.30 16.28 -9.29
CA ASP A 70 2.59 17.59 -9.89
C ASP A 70 1.35 18.20 -10.55
N LYS A 71 0.44 17.39 -11.11
CA LYS A 71 -0.83 17.86 -11.67
C LYS A 71 -1.80 18.42 -10.63
N LEU A 72 -1.65 18.04 -9.36
CA LEU A 72 -2.54 18.43 -8.27
C LEU A 72 -1.98 19.57 -7.41
N LEU A 73 -0.66 19.78 -7.44
CA LEU A 73 0.06 20.70 -6.56
C LEU A 73 0.54 21.99 -7.28
N ILE A 74 0.24 22.13 -8.58
CA ILE A 74 0.47 23.31 -9.41
C ILE A 74 -0.88 23.91 -9.80
#